data_AF-A0A0Q6BKL4-F1
#
_entry.id   AF-A0A0Q6BKL4-F1
#
_cell.length_a   1.000
_cell.length_b   1.000
_cell.length_c   1.000
_cell.angle_alpha   90.00
_cell.angle_beta   90.00
_cell.angle_gamma   90.00
#
_symmetry.space_group_name_H-M   'P 1'
#
loop_
_entity.id
_entity.type
_entity.pdbx_description
1 polymer ?
#
loop_
_entity_poly.entity_id
_entity_poly.type
_entity_poly.pdbx_seq_one_letter_code
_entity_poly.pdbx_strand_id
1 'polypeptide(L)'
;MGGAVDSGIENLKGTAQKAVEDAAGEALNGAGITTDGTLPASFPAEVPLVPGTTRGGGAGPDGTGWVAQITVSGADQFAVAQRQLEAAGYTASGVDTDAESGFGTFTGAAYRVVLTVSTDSEGQAIATYVVTSV
;
A
#
# COMPACT_ATOMS: atom_id res chain seq x y z
N MET A 1 -29.70 23.39 -2.73
CA MET A 1 -28.65 23.13 -3.75
C MET A 1 -27.34 22.99 -2.99
N GLY A 2 -26.91 21.75 -2.72
CA GLY A 2 -25.72 21.46 -1.92
C GLY A 2 -25.78 20.02 -1.43
N GLY A 3 -25.05 19.13 -2.11
CA GLY A 3 -25.08 17.69 -1.84
C GLY A 3 -24.59 16.90 -3.06
N ALA A 4 -23.33 17.11 -3.43
CA ALA A 4 -22.67 16.34 -4.49
C ALA A 4 -21.15 16.21 -4.29
N VAL A 5 -20.59 16.70 -3.17
CA VAL A 5 -19.12 16.64 -2.94
C VAL A 5 -18.73 15.51 -1.98
N ASP A 6 -19.59 15.13 -1.02
CA ASP A 6 -19.28 14.05 -0.07
C ASP A 6 -19.32 12.65 -0.69
N SER A 7 -20.22 12.38 -1.65
CA SER A 7 -20.34 11.04 -2.27
C SER A 7 -19.18 10.70 -3.23
N GLY A 8 -18.38 11.69 -3.65
CA GLY A 8 -17.21 11.44 -4.48
C GLY A 8 -16.04 10.85 -3.69
N ILE A 9 -15.88 11.27 -2.44
CA ILE A 9 -14.73 10.90 -1.59
C ILE A 9 -14.93 9.51 -0.97
N GLU A 10 -16.16 9.16 -0.56
CA GLU A 10 -16.47 7.80 -0.08
C GLU A 10 -16.28 6.73 -1.18
N ASN A 11 -16.62 7.05 -2.43
CA ASN A 11 -16.46 6.11 -3.54
C ASN A 11 -15.00 5.87 -3.90
N LEU A 12 -14.15 6.91 -3.83
CA LEU A 12 -12.72 6.80 -4.15
C LEU A 12 -11.97 5.94 -3.13
N LYS A 13 -12.20 6.16 -1.84
CA LYS A 13 -11.64 5.33 -0.76
C LYS A 13 -12.04 3.87 -0.95
N GLY A 14 -13.32 3.61 -1.25
CA GLY A 14 -13.83 2.27 -1.55
C GLY A 14 -13.19 1.62 -2.78
N THR A 15 -13.01 2.36 -3.89
CA THR A 15 -12.38 1.80 -5.11
C THR A 15 -10.88 1.58 -4.99
N ALA A 16 -10.14 2.48 -4.35
CA ALA A 16 -8.70 2.34 -4.17
C ALA A 16 -8.38 1.21 -3.19
N GLN A 17 -9.12 1.14 -2.09
CA GLN A 17 -8.99 0.07 -1.11
C GLN A 17 -9.35 -1.28 -1.74
N LYS A 18 -10.46 -1.34 -2.50
CA LYS A 18 -10.83 -2.57 -3.22
C LYS A 18 -9.80 -2.98 -4.26
N ALA A 19 -9.22 -2.04 -5.01
CA ALA A 19 -8.15 -2.35 -5.96
C ALA A 19 -6.91 -2.93 -5.27
N VAL A 20 -6.59 -2.43 -4.06
CA VAL A 20 -5.51 -2.99 -3.23
C VAL A 20 -5.89 -4.35 -2.67
N GLU A 21 -7.12 -4.55 -2.21
CA GLU A 21 -7.61 -5.83 -1.69
C GLU A 21 -7.64 -6.90 -2.78
N ASP A 22 -8.10 -6.56 -3.99
CA ASP A 22 -8.04 -7.42 -5.17
C ASP A 22 -6.57 -7.71 -5.53
N ALA A 23 -5.72 -6.68 -5.67
CA ALA A 23 -4.31 -6.87 -5.99
C ALA A 23 -3.56 -7.68 -4.92
N ALA A 24 -3.88 -7.49 -3.64
CA ALA A 24 -3.36 -8.28 -2.53
C ALA A 24 -3.86 -9.72 -2.60
N GLY A 25 -5.15 -9.93 -2.85
CA GLY A 25 -5.74 -11.26 -3.01
C GLY A 25 -5.13 -12.04 -4.18
N GLU A 26 -4.92 -11.37 -5.31
CA GLU A 26 -4.25 -11.92 -6.49
C GLU A 26 -2.76 -12.18 -6.22
N ALA A 27 -2.05 -11.21 -5.64
CA ALA A 27 -0.63 -11.33 -5.29
C ALA A 27 -0.37 -12.49 -4.32
N LEU A 28 -1.28 -12.69 -3.37
CA LEU A 28 -1.20 -13.75 -2.38
C LEU A 28 -1.80 -15.08 -2.88
N ASN A 29 -2.48 -15.08 -4.02
CA ASN A 29 -3.24 -16.23 -4.55
C ASN A 29 -4.15 -16.87 -3.48
N GLY A 30 -4.79 -16.03 -2.67
CA GLY A 30 -5.62 -16.46 -1.52
C GLY A 30 -4.84 -16.82 -0.24
N ALA A 31 -3.52 -16.65 -0.20
CA ALA A 31 -2.77 -16.73 1.06
C ALA A 31 -3.18 -15.60 2.01
N GLY A 32 -3.29 -15.90 3.30
CA GLY A 32 -3.66 -14.93 4.32
C GLY A 32 -2.52 -13.97 4.65
N ILE A 33 -2.86 -12.71 4.96
CA ILE A 33 -1.92 -11.76 5.57
C ILE A 33 -1.77 -12.13 7.04
N THR A 34 -0.54 -12.38 7.48
CA THR A 34 -0.24 -12.55 8.90
C THR A 34 -0.34 -11.20 9.62
N THR A 35 -0.84 -11.19 10.85
CA THR A 35 -0.92 -9.98 11.70
C THR A 35 -0.04 -10.11 12.93
N ASP A 36 1.01 -10.93 12.83
CA ASP A 36 1.97 -11.22 13.90
C ASP A 36 3.04 -10.11 14.06
N GLY A 37 2.86 -8.96 13.41
CA GLY A 37 3.81 -7.84 13.46
C GLY A 37 5.11 -8.09 12.68
N THR A 38 5.17 -9.15 11.88
CA THR A 38 6.36 -9.53 11.10
C THR A 38 6.04 -9.64 9.63
N LEU A 39 7.04 -9.35 8.80
CA LEU A 39 6.96 -9.51 7.35
C LEU A 39 7.46 -10.90 6.94
N PRO A 40 6.95 -11.46 5.84
CA PRO A 40 7.47 -12.70 5.31
C PRO A 40 8.95 -12.52 4.92
N ALA A 41 9.78 -13.52 5.23
CA ALA A 41 11.21 -13.48 4.92
C ALA A 41 11.51 -13.44 3.40
N SER A 42 10.54 -13.84 2.58
CA SER A 42 10.61 -13.72 1.12
C SER A 42 10.34 -12.31 0.61
N PHE A 43 9.95 -11.35 1.47
CA PHE A 43 9.68 -9.99 1.05
C PHE A 43 10.95 -9.34 0.47
N PRO A 44 10.88 -8.71 -0.71
CA PRO A 44 12.04 -8.10 -1.35
C PRO A 44 12.58 -6.93 -0.51
N ALA A 45 13.79 -7.09 0.04
CA ALA A 45 14.47 -6.06 0.84
C ALA A 45 14.85 -4.80 0.03
N GLU A 46 14.80 -4.89 -1.30
CA GLU A 46 14.96 -3.78 -2.23
C GLU A 46 13.74 -2.85 -2.28
N VAL A 47 12.59 -3.27 -1.73
CA VAL A 47 11.42 -2.40 -1.58
C VAL A 47 11.53 -1.68 -0.23
N PRO A 48 11.97 -0.40 -0.20
CA PRO A 48 12.02 0.35 1.04
C PRO A 48 10.61 0.56 1.59
N LEU A 49 10.49 0.36 2.90
CA LEU A 49 9.26 0.52 3.63
C LEU A 49 9.32 1.80 4.46
N VAL A 50 8.19 2.49 4.55
CA VAL A 50 8.07 3.68 5.39
C VAL A 50 8.36 3.36 6.87
N PRO A 51 9.03 4.26 7.61
CA PRO A 51 9.18 4.11 9.05
C PRO A 51 7.80 4.05 9.72
N GLY A 52 7.56 2.96 10.44
CA GLY A 52 6.29 2.72 11.12
C GLY A 52 6.32 1.41 11.90
N THR A 53 5.17 1.05 12.45
CA THR A 53 5.00 -0.23 13.14
C THR A 53 4.49 -1.26 12.16
N THR A 54 5.29 -2.27 11.84
CA THR A 54 4.86 -3.41 11.03
C THR A 54 3.70 -4.10 11.72
N ARG A 55 2.53 -4.13 11.08
CA ARG A 55 1.34 -4.84 11.57
C ARG A 55 1.39 -6.31 11.13
N GLY A 56 1.94 -6.55 9.95
CA GLY A 56 2.19 -7.88 9.42
C GLY A 56 2.21 -7.88 7.90
N GLY A 57 2.22 -9.07 7.32
CA GLY A 57 2.29 -9.23 5.88
C GLY A 57 1.96 -10.62 5.37
N GLY A 58 1.77 -10.73 4.07
CA GLY A 58 1.57 -11.99 3.36
C GLY A 58 2.56 -12.11 2.21
N ALA A 59 2.89 -13.33 1.85
CA ALA A 59 3.57 -13.64 0.59
C ALA A 59 2.73 -14.67 -0.16
N GLY A 60 2.57 -14.46 -1.45
CA GLY A 60 1.96 -15.42 -2.34
C GLY A 60 2.84 -16.63 -2.58
N PRO A 61 2.26 -17.71 -3.14
CA PRO A 61 3.01 -18.85 -3.58
C PRO A 61 4.08 -18.42 -4.59
N ASP A 62 5.21 -19.12 -4.58
CA ASP A 62 6.34 -18.90 -5.49
C ASP A 62 7.01 -17.52 -5.40
N GLY A 63 6.62 -16.67 -4.43
CA GLY A 63 7.19 -15.32 -4.30
C GLY A 63 6.91 -14.46 -5.54
N THR A 64 5.70 -14.54 -6.09
CA THR A 64 5.26 -13.67 -7.19
C THR A 64 4.56 -12.42 -6.69
N GLY A 65 4.15 -12.42 -5.41
CA GLY A 65 3.43 -11.31 -4.79
C GLY A 65 3.61 -11.27 -3.29
N TRP A 66 3.57 -10.06 -2.73
CA TRP A 66 3.71 -9.81 -1.31
C TRP A 66 2.84 -8.66 -0.87
N VAL A 67 2.44 -8.69 0.39
CA VAL A 67 1.68 -7.62 1.03
C VAL A 67 2.34 -7.29 2.35
N ALA A 68 2.59 -6.00 2.58
CA ALA A 68 3.10 -5.48 3.84
C ALA A 68 2.16 -4.41 4.38
N GLN A 69 1.72 -4.55 5.63
CA GLN A 69 0.90 -3.56 6.32
C GLN A 69 1.72 -2.91 7.43
N ILE A 70 1.80 -1.59 7.39
CA ILE A 70 2.59 -0.79 8.31
C ILE A 70 1.73 0.33 8.85
N THR A 71 1.59 0.37 10.16
CA THR A 71 0.95 1.48 10.86
C THR A 71 1.89 2.67 10.86
N VAL A 72 1.41 3.81 10.35
CA VAL A 72 2.16 5.05 10.19
C VAL A 72 1.47 6.20 10.91
N SER A 73 2.21 7.28 11.16
CA SER A 73 1.72 8.41 11.97
C SER A 73 0.69 9.29 11.27
N GLY A 74 0.52 9.18 9.95
CA GLY A 74 -0.44 9.98 9.18
C GLY A 74 -0.35 9.74 7.67
N ALA A 75 -1.29 10.29 6.91
CA ALA A 75 -1.32 10.17 5.45
C ALA A 75 -0.10 10.80 4.75
N ASP A 76 0.53 11.81 5.36
CA ASP A 76 1.77 12.45 4.88
C ASP A 76 2.93 11.46 4.69
N GLN A 77 2.85 10.31 5.36
CA GLN A 77 3.85 9.24 5.27
C GLN A 77 3.85 8.58 3.89
N PHE A 78 2.78 8.72 3.10
CA PHE A 78 2.76 8.34 1.69
C PHE A 78 3.85 9.06 0.89
N ALA A 79 3.98 10.38 1.04
CA ALA A 79 4.99 11.17 0.32
C ALA A 79 6.42 10.81 0.76
N VAL A 80 6.60 10.37 2.00
CA VAL A 80 7.88 9.86 2.50
C VAL A 80 8.20 8.52 1.84
N ALA A 81 7.24 7.59 1.82
CA ALA A 81 7.38 6.29 1.18
C ALA A 81 7.66 6.40 -0.33
N GLN A 82 6.92 7.27 -1.02
CA GLN A 82 7.13 7.61 -2.42
C GLN A 82 8.58 7.99 -2.69
N ARG A 83 9.12 8.97 -1.94
CA ARG A 83 10.49 9.42 -2.14
C ARG A 83 11.52 8.32 -1.89
N GLN A 84 11.25 7.40 -0.96
CA GLN A 84 12.13 6.26 -0.72
C GLN A 84 12.10 5.27 -1.89
N LEU A 85 10.91 4.94 -2.40
CA LEU A 85 10.74 4.08 -3.57
C LEU A 85 11.42 4.71 -4.80
N GLU A 86 11.23 5.99 -5.04
CA GLU A 86 11.89 6.71 -6.14
C GLU A 86 13.41 6.74 -5.98
N ALA A 87 13.91 6.93 -4.75
CA ALA A 87 15.34 6.85 -4.46
C ALA A 87 15.91 5.43 -4.67
N ALA A 88 15.10 4.39 -4.49
CA ALA A 88 15.44 3.01 -4.82
C ALA A 88 15.35 2.70 -6.33
N GLY A 89 14.90 3.66 -7.15
CA GLY A 89 14.81 3.53 -8.61
C GLY A 89 13.43 3.11 -9.13
N TYR A 90 12.40 3.13 -8.28
CA TYR A 90 11.02 2.91 -8.73
C TYR A 90 10.45 4.17 -9.37
N THR A 91 9.64 4.01 -10.41
CA THR A 91 8.93 5.12 -11.05
C THR A 91 7.51 5.18 -10.53
N ALA A 92 7.16 6.28 -9.87
CA ALA A 92 5.79 6.53 -9.43
C ALA A 92 4.86 6.80 -10.62
N SER A 93 3.63 6.30 -10.58
CA SER A 93 2.63 6.40 -11.63
C SER A 93 1.22 6.30 -11.04
N GLY A 94 0.29 7.11 -11.54
CA GLY A 94 -1.08 7.16 -11.00
C GLY A 94 -1.10 7.45 -9.50
N VAL A 95 -0.32 8.44 -9.08
CA VAL A 95 -0.24 8.87 -7.69
C VAL A 95 -1.38 9.84 -7.41
N ASP A 96 -2.22 9.47 -6.46
CA ASP A 96 -3.37 10.23 -6.00
C ASP A 96 -3.30 10.34 -4.47
N THR A 97 -3.07 11.55 -3.97
CA THR A 97 -2.98 11.83 -2.54
C THR A 97 -4.03 12.84 -2.13
N ASP A 98 -4.69 12.57 -1.01
CA ASP A 98 -5.70 13.39 -0.37
C ASP A 98 -5.32 13.65 1.10
N ALA A 99 -6.11 14.47 1.81
CA ALA A 99 -5.81 14.86 3.20
C ALA A 99 -5.81 13.68 4.17
N GLU A 100 -6.56 12.61 3.86
CA GLU A 100 -6.74 11.46 4.75
C GLU A 100 -6.23 10.13 4.17
N SER A 101 -5.85 10.11 2.89
CA SER A 101 -5.44 8.89 2.20
C SER A 101 -4.48 9.20 1.05
N GLY A 102 -3.64 8.24 0.67
CA GLY A 102 -2.80 8.30 -0.51
C GLY A 102 -2.77 6.97 -1.24
N PHE A 103 -2.70 7.01 -2.55
CA PHE A 103 -2.58 5.87 -3.44
C PHE A 103 -1.49 6.18 -4.46
N GLY A 104 -0.70 5.18 -4.83
CA GLY A 104 0.21 5.30 -5.97
C GLY A 104 0.79 3.96 -6.36
N THR A 105 1.08 3.83 -7.65
CA THR A 105 1.76 2.66 -8.18
C THR A 105 3.21 3.01 -8.47
N PHE A 106 4.13 2.18 -8.03
CA PHE A 106 5.57 2.37 -8.16
C PHE A 106 6.13 1.18 -8.93
N THR A 107 6.60 1.42 -10.15
CA THR A 107 7.11 0.34 -11.02
C THR A 107 8.63 0.42 -11.07
N GLY A 108 9.29 -0.63 -10.60
CA GLY A 108 10.74 -0.82 -10.67
C GLY A 108 11.13 -1.74 -11.82
N ALA A 109 12.40 -2.17 -11.81
CA ALA A 109 12.93 -3.06 -12.85
C ALA A 109 12.45 -4.51 -12.74
N ALA A 110 12.26 -5.00 -11.50
CA ALA A 110 11.88 -6.39 -11.22
C ALA A 110 10.49 -6.51 -10.53
N TYR A 111 10.03 -5.44 -9.87
CA TYR A 111 8.79 -5.46 -9.10
C TYR A 111 7.95 -4.21 -9.33
N ARG A 112 6.64 -4.37 -9.17
CA ARG A 112 5.65 -3.30 -9.08
C ARG A 112 5.10 -3.26 -7.65
N VAL A 113 5.18 -2.10 -7.03
CA VAL A 113 4.72 -1.83 -5.67
C VAL A 113 3.52 -0.88 -5.74
N VAL A 114 2.34 -1.36 -5.40
CA VAL A 114 1.16 -0.51 -5.18
C VAL A 114 1.15 -0.12 -3.72
N LEU A 115 1.31 1.16 -3.43
CA LEU A 115 1.26 1.70 -2.08
C LEU A 115 -0.06 2.42 -1.88
N THR A 116 -0.71 2.12 -0.77
CA THR A 116 -1.84 2.90 -0.27
C THR A 116 -1.67 3.23 1.18
N VAL A 117 -1.97 4.47 1.56
CA VAL A 117 -2.09 4.90 2.93
C VAL A 117 -3.52 5.33 3.16
N SER A 118 -4.17 4.80 4.19
CA SER A 118 -5.53 5.20 4.56
C SER A 118 -5.57 5.51 6.04
N THR A 119 -6.15 6.64 6.42
CA THR A 119 -6.39 6.98 7.83
C THR A 119 -7.74 6.43 8.25
N ASP A 120 -7.74 5.60 9.29
CA ASP A 120 -8.96 5.06 9.89
C ASP A 120 -9.72 6.14 10.69
N SER A 121 -10.96 5.86 11.10
CA SER A 121 -11.78 6.76 11.92
C SER A 121 -11.16 7.07 13.29
N GLU A 122 -10.25 6.23 13.78
CA GLU A 122 -9.43 6.50 14.98
C GLU A 122 -8.25 7.46 14.73
N GLY A 123 -8.06 7.94 13.49
CA GLY A 123 -6.93 8.79 13.11
C GLY A 123 -5.63 8.01 12.86
N GLN A 124 -5.70 6.68 12.85
CA GLN A 124 -4.54 5.82 12.59
C GLN A 124 -4.35 5.60 11.09
N ALA A 125 -3.23 6.07 10.55
CA ALA A 125 -2.88 5.81 9.16
C ALA A 125 -2.22 4.42 9.01
N ILE A 126 -2.66 3.67 8.00
CA ILE A 126 -2.13 2.35 7.67
C ILE A 126 -1.62 2.39 6.23
N ALA A 127 -0.32 2.17 6.06
CA ALA A 127 0.35 2.00 4.79
C ALA A 127 0.33 0.51 4.40
N THR A 128 -0.38 0.18 3.33
CA THR A 128 -0.39 -1.14 2.71
C THR A 128 0.45 -1.09 1.43
N TYR A 129 1.43 -1.98 1.34
CA TYR A 129 2.29 -2.15 0.18
C TYR A 129 1.95 -3.50 -0.44
N VAL A 130 1.53 -3.50 -1.70
CA VAL A 130 1.32 -4.70 -2.50
C VAL A 130 2.44 -4.76 -3.53
N VAL A 131 3.36 -5.70 -3.35
CA VAL A 131 4.49 -5.93 -4.26
C VAL A 131 4.13 -7.09 -5.17
N THR A 132 4.38 -6.95 -6.46
CA THR A 132 4.17 -8.00 -7.47
C THR A 132 5.36 -8.05 -8.42
N SER A 133 5.77 -9.24 -8.86
CA SER A 133 6.76 -9.35 -9.93
C SER A 133 6.19 -8.81 -11.25
N VAL A 134 7.01 -8.07 -12.01
CA VAL A 134 6.64 -7.58 -13.37
C VAL A 134 7.13 -8.49 -14.49
#